data_AF-A0A6P0T131-F1
#
_entry.id   AF-A0A6P0T131-F1
#
_cell.length_a   1.000
_cell.length_b   1.000
_cell.length_c   1.000
_cell.angle_alpha   90.00
_cell.angle_beta   90.00
_cell.angle_gamma   90.00
#
_symmetry.space_group_name_H-M   'P 1'
#
loop_
_entity.id
_entity.type
_entity.pdbx_description
1 polymer ?
#
loop_
_entity_poly.entity_id
_entity_poly.type
_entity_poly.pdbx_seq_one_letter_code
_entity_poly.pdbx_strand_id
1 'polypeptide(L)' 'MITLAKWSIEDYHNMIAAGILSDRHVELLEGKIIEMSPEGPLHRKINDSM' A
#
# COMPACT_ATOMS: atom_id res chain seq x y z
N MET A 1 -13.10 -3.83 -25.42
CA MET A 1 -13.39 -3.45 -24.03
C MET A 1 -12.23 -3.93 -23.18
N ILE A 2 -11.58 -3.06 -22.41
CA ILE A 2 -10.45 -3.41 -21.55
C ILE A 2 -10.97 -3.35 -20.12
N THR A 3 -10.85 -4.44 -19.37
CA THR A 3 -11.32 -4.53 -17.98
C THR A 3 -10.11 -4.65 -17.08
N LEU A 4 -10.03 -3.82 -16.03
CA LEU A 4 -8.95 -3.93 -15.06
C LEU A 4 -9.12 -5.23 -14.25
N ALA A 5 -8.11 -6.08 -14.25
CA ALA A 5 -8.04 -7.20 -13.31
C ALA A 5 -7.88 -6.66 -11.88
N LYS A 6 -8.62 -7.23 -10.94
CA LYS A 6 -8.47 -6.96 -9.51
C LYS A 6 -7.45 -7.93 -8.92
N TRP A 7 -6.58 -7.43 -8.05
CA TRP A 7 -5.61 -8.22 -7.31
C TRP A 7 -6.25 -8.89 -6.11
N SER A 8 -5.87 -10.15 -5.86
CA SER A 8 -6.21 -10.84 -4.63
C SER A 8 -5.20 -10.48 -3.53
N ILE A 9 -5.59 -10.71 -2.27
CA ILE A 9 -4.68 -10.57 -1.13
C ILE A 9 -3.47 -11.50 -1.27
N GLU A 10 -3.68 -12.71 -1.81
CA GLU A 10 -2.61 -13.68 -2.04
C GLU A 10 -1.60 -13.19 -3.08
N ASP A 11 -2.07 -12.64 -4.21
CA ASP A 11 -1.21 -12.01 -5.22
C ASP A 11 -0.39 -10.87 -4.64
N TYR A 12 -1.02 -10.02 -3.82
CA TYR A 12 -0.35 -8.92 -3.13
C TYR A 12 0.77 -9.42 -2.20
N HIS A 13 0.52 -10.45 -1.39
CA HIS A 13 1.56 -11.04 -0.55
C HIS A 13 2.68 -11.67 -1.37
N ASN A 14 2.37 -12.35 -2.47
CA ASN A 14 3.38 -12.92 -3.37
C ASN A 14 4.27 -11.83 -3.98
N MET A 15 3.72 -10.66 -4.35
CA MET A 15 4.50 -9.53 -4.84
C MET A 15 5.42 -8.92 -3.79
N ILE A 16 4.95 -8.83 -2.54
CA ILE A 16 5.75 -8.37 -1.40
C ILE A 16 6.89 -9.36 -1.14
N ALA A 17 6.60 -10.67 -1.12
CA ALA A 17 7.60 -11.72 -0.93
C ALA A 17 8.64 -11.78 -2.05
N ALA A 18 8.21 -11.51 -3.29
CA ALA A 18 9.09 -11.40 -4.45
C ALA A 18 9.90 -10.09 -4.49
N GLY A 19 9.62 -9.14 -3.59
CA GLY A 19 10.30 -7.85 -3.52
C GLY A 19 9.86 -6.83 -4.57
N ILE A 20 8.81 -7.11 -5.35
CA ILE A 20 8.34 -6.26 -6.45
C ILE A 20 7.85 -4.90 -5.93
N LEU A 21 7.23 -4.92 -4.75
CA LEU A 21 6.65 -3.74 -4.11
C LEU A 21 7.53 -3.21 -2.97
N SER A 22 8.73 -3.76 -2.75
CA SER A 22 9.57 -3.37 -1.61
C SER A 22 10.11 -1.94 -1.69
N ASP A 23 10.27 -1.39 -2.91
CA ASP A 23 10.76 -0.03 -3.12
C ASP A 23 9.64 1.01 -3.12
N ARG A 24 8.37 0.57 -3.04
CA ARG A 24 7.18 1.44 -3.15
C ARG A 24 6.30 1.28 -1.93
N HIS A 25 5.89 2.39 -1.33
CA HIS A 25 4.88 2.33 -0.27
C HIS A 25 3.50 2.21 -0.91
N VAL A 26 2.95 0.99 -0.91
CA VAL A 26 1.68 0.69 -1.57
C VAL A 26 0.70 -0.01 -0.64
N GLU A 27 -0.60 0.16 -0.91
CA GLU A 27 -1.68 -0.51 -0.20
C GLU A 27 -2.65 -1.19 -1.18
N LEU A 28 -3.21 -2.32 -0.75
CA LEU A 28 -4.25 -3.02 -1.51
C LEU A 28 -5.64 -2.55 -1.05
N LEU A 29 -6.29 -1.71 -1.85
CA LEU A 29 -7.66 -1.23 -1.61
C LEU A 29 -8.62 -1.72 -2.71
N GLU A 30 -9.68 -2.43 -2.32
CA GLU A 30 -10.73 -2.94 -3.22
C GLU A 30 -10.19 -3.77 -4.42
N GLY A 31 -9.06 -4.46 -4.24
CA GLY A 31 -8.39 -5.22 -5.28
C GLY A 31 -7.53 -4.36 -6.22
N LYS A 32 -7.15 -3.16 -5.81
CA LYS A 32 -6.22 -2.26 -6.53
C LYS A 32 -5.02 -1.98 -5.64
N ILE A 33 -3.83 -2.06 -6.21
CA ILE A 33 -2.61 -1.63 -5.53
C ILE A 33 -2.47 -0.14 -5.79
N ILE A 34 -2.55 0.67 -4.74
CA ILE A 34 -2.43 2.12 -4.81
C ILE A 34 -1.12 2.55 -4.15
N GLU A 35 -0.44 3.54 -4.75
CA GLU A 35 0.75 4.15 -4.14
C GLU A 35 0.30 5.13 -3.06
N MET A 36 0.72 4.85 -1.82
CA MET A 36 0.63 5.80 -0.74
C MET A 36 1.71 6.85 -0.95
N SER A 37 1.30 8.11 -0.98
CA SER A 37 2.28 9.20 -0.85
C SER A 37 3.00 9.01 0.48
N PRO A 38 4.34 9.08 0.52
CA PRO A 38 5.05 9.06 1.79
C PRO A 38 4.45 10.15 2.65
N GLU A 39 3.96 9.77 3.83
CA GLU A 39 3.47 10.73 4.81
C GLU A 39 4.63 11.70 5.05
N GLY A 40 4.54 12.92 4.52
CA GLY A 40 5.46 13.99 4.87
C GLY A 40 5.47 14.16 6.40
N PRO A 41 6.48 14.81 6.99
CA PRO A 41 6.83 14.76 8.42
C PRO A 41 5.79 15.32 9.43
N LEU A 42 4.48 15.25 9.16
CA LEU A 42 3.40 15.81 9.95
C LEU A 42 2.56 14.76 10.72
N HIS A 43 2.86 13.46 10.62
CA HIS A 43 2.14 12.42 11.37
C HIS A 43 2.78 12.07 12.74
N ARG A 44 3.52 12.98 13.36
CA ARG A 44 3.80 12.87 14.81
C ARG A 44 2.65 13.51 15.59
N LYS A 45 1.51 12.81 15.69
CA LYS A 45 0.61 13.04 16.82
C LYS A 45 1.28 12.44 18.07
N ILE A 46 2.09 13.27 18.73
CA ILE A 46 2.37 13.13 20.16
C ILE A 46 1.01 13.21 20.86
N ASN A 47 0.52 12.07 21.35
CA ASN A 47 -0.52 12.08 22.36
C ASN A 47 0.18 12.49 23.66
N ASP A 48 0.40 13.78 23.85
CA ASP A 48 0.77 14.32 25.15
C ASP A 48 -0.52 14.33 25.98
N SER A 49 -0.77 13.20 26.64
CA SER A 49 -1.76 13.13 27.71
C SER A 49 -1.12 13.73 28.96
N MET A 50 -1.29 15.05 29.13
CA MET A 50 -1.24 15.71 30.43
C MET A 50 -2.60 15.60 31.12
#